data_AF-A0A3B0RUP6-F1
#
_entry.id   AF-A0A3B0RUP6-F1
#
_cell.length_a   1.000
_cell.length_b   1.000
_cell.length_c   1.000
_cell.angle_alpha   90.00
_cell.angle_beta   90.00
_cell.angle_gamma   90.00
#
_symmetry.space_group_name_H-M   'P 1'
#
loop_
_entity.id
_entity.type
_entity.pdbx_description
1 polymer ?
#
loop_
_entity_poly.entity_id
_entity_poly.type
_entity_poly.pdbx_seq_one_letter_code
_entity_poly.pdbx_strand_id
1 'polypeptide(L)'
;MLAFPVDSHPAMRLIELTGELSPQLSELGIETPFALLVARPEAQVLFHPLNNIEHALAREIENISTMGNLLGAAIELDSENADDSAAMGHIVKLVRAGAITKLAEPQGQTE
;
A
#
# COMPACT_ATOMS: atom_id res chain seq x y z
N MET A 1 4.43 19.07 5.05
CA MET A 1 4.43 17.90 4.14
C MET A 1 3.58 16.73 4.65
N LEU A 2 3.37 16.55 5.97
CA LEU A 2 2.58 15.44 6.53
C LEU A 2 1.06 15.52 6.29
N ALA A 3 0.53 16.71 6.00
CA ALA A 3 -0.90 16.92 5.70
C ALA A 3 -1.27 16.61 4.23
N PHE A 4 -0.40 15.95 3.47
CA PHE A 4 -0.71 15.60 2.08
C PHE A 4 -1.82 14.55 2.06
N PRO A 5 -2.99 14.85 1.46
CA PRO A 5 -4.13 13.96 1.56
C PRO A 5 -3.99 12.80 0.57
N VAL A 6 -4.28 11.60 1.06
CA VAL A 6 -4.12 10.34 0.32
C VAL A 6 -5.41 9.54 0.39
N ASP A 7 -5.58 8.65 -0.58
CA ASP A 7 -6.68 7.70 -0.63
C ASP A 7 -6.19 6.38 -1.25
N SER A 8 -6.96 5.31 -1.09
CA SER A 8 -6.68 4.04 -1.75
C SER A 8 -7.04 4.14 -3.23
N HIS A 9 -6.24 3.52 -4.09
CA HIS A 9 -6.55 3.51 -5.51
C HIS A 9 -7.79 2.62 -5.75
N PRO A 10 -8.84 3.09 -6.47
CA PRO A 10 -10.12 2.35 -6.56
C PRO A 10 -10.00 0.98 -7.26
N ALA A 11 -8.99 0.84 -8.14
CA ALA A 11 -8.68 -0.43 -8.81
C ALA A 11 -7.79 -1.37 -7.96
N MET A 12 -7.39 -0.96 -6.76
CA MET A 12 -6.62 -1.79 -5.84
C MET A 12 -7.44 -2.97 -5.35
N ARG A 13 -6.84 -4.15 -5.32
CA ARG A 13 -7.39 -5.33 -4.64
C ARG A 13 -6.31 -5.97 -3.78
N LEU A 14 -6.69 -6.37 -2.58
CA LEU A 14 -5.85 -7.13 -1.66
C LEU A 14 -6.36 -8.57 -1.59
N ILE A 15 -5.46 -9.52 -1.78
CA ILE A 15 -5.76 -10.95 -1.75
C ILE A 15 -4.83 -11.59 -0.73
N GLU A 16 -5.37 -12.00 0.43
CA GLU A 16 -4.62 -12.82 1.38
C GLU A 16 -4.37 -14.20 0.79
N LEU A 17 -3.15 -14.71 0.96
CA LEU A 17 -2.76 -16.01 0.44
C LEU A 17 -2.71 -17.04 1.57
N THR A 18 -3.19 -18.24 1.28
CA THR A 18 -3.19 -19.37 2.22
C THR A 18 -2.13 -20.42 1.87
N GLY A 19 -1.20 -20.11 0.96
CA GLY A 19 -0.19 -21.04 0.46
C GLY A 19 0.83 -20.39 -0.47
N GLU A 20 1.75 -21.20 -0.98
CA GLU A 20 2.82 -20.77 -1.89
C GLU A 20 2.29 -20.21 -3.21
N LEU A 21 3.03 -19.27 -3.79
CA LEU A 21 2.74 -18.81 -5.14
C LEU A 21 3.02 -19.92 -6.16
N SER A 22 2.20 -19.95 -7.20
CA SER A 22 2.43 -20.85 -8.33
C SER A 22 3.80 -20.57 -8.97
N PRO A 23 4.57 -21.58 -9.42
CA PRO A 23 5.88 -21.36 -10.05
C PRO A 23 5.87 -20.42 -11.26
N GLN A 24 4.72 -20.26 -11.92
CA GLN A 24 4.52 -19.32 -13.03
C GLN A 24 4.58 -17.84 -12.57
N LEU A 25 4.52 -17.58 -11.26
CA LEU A 25 4.67 -16.26 -10.64
C LEU A 25 6.02 -16.12 -9.91
N SER A 26 6.99 -16.98 -10.20
CA SER A 26 8.34 -16.94 -9.61
C SER A 26 9.05 -15.61 -9.85
N GLU A 27 8.71 -14.88 -10.91
CA GLU A 27 9.23 -13.53 -11.20
C GLU A 27 8.87 -12.48 -10.13
N LEU A 28 7.88 -12.76 -9.26
CA LEU A 28 7.54 -11.89 -8.14
C LEU A 28 8.58 -11.94 -7.01
N GLY A 29 9.52 -12.89 -7.04
CA GLY A 29 10.70 -12.92 -6.17
C GLY A 29 10.44 -13.29 -4.71
N ILE A 30 9.20 -13.64 -4.35
CA ILE A 30 8.83 -14.11 -3.01
C ILE A 30 8.00 -15.39 -3.19
N GLU A 31 8.48 -16.51 -2.66
CA GLU A 31 7.82 -17.82 -2.81
C GLU A 31 6.58 -17.96 -1.91
N THR A 32 6.63 -17.35 -0.72
CA THR A 32 5.59 -17.41 0.31
C THR A 32 5.14 -16.02 0.81
N PRO A 33 4.61 -15.15 -0.07
CA PRO A 33 4.08 -13.87 0.38
C PRO A 33 2.82 -14.07 1.22
N PHE A 34 2.60 -13.16 2.18
CA PHE A 34 1.40 -13.16 3.01
C PHE A 34 0.16 -12.78 2.19
N ALA A 35 0.32 -11.82 1.27
CA ALA A 35 -0.76 -11.36 0.41
C ALA A 35 -0.24 -10.92 -0.97
N LEU A 36 -1.16 -10.80 -1.92
CA LEU A 36 -0.95 -10.11 -3.19
C LEU A 36 -1.77 -8.84 -3.25
N LEU A 37 -1.10 -7.76 -3.63
CA LEU A 37 -1.72 -6.53 -4.09
C LEU A 37 -1.85 -6.60 -5.61
N VAL A 38 -3.08 -6.48 -6.09
CA VAL A 38 -3.37 -6.30 -7.51
C VAL A 38 -3.74 -4.84 -7.72
N ALA A 39 -2.96 -4.14 -8.52
CA ALA A 39 -3.18 -2.74 -8.82
C ALA A 39 -3.09 -2.50 -10.33
N ARG A 40 -3.67 -1.38 -10.78
CA ARG A 40 -3.64 -0.99 -12.19
C ARG A 40 -3.04 0.40 -12.40
N PRO A 41 -1.76 0.63 -12.07
CA PRO A 41 -1.09 1.87 -12.45
C PRO A 41 -0.98 1.95 -13.97
N GLU A 42 -1.21 3.14 -14.53
CA GLU A 42 -0.95 3.46 -15.95
C GLU A 42 -1.53 2.44 -16.96
N ALA A 43 -2.74 1.93 -16.66
CA ALA A 43 -3.46 0.94 -17.46
C ALA A 43 -2.87 -0.49 -17.50
N GLN A 44 -1.75 -0.77 -16.83
CA GLN A 44 -1.16 -2.10 -16.69
C GLN A 44 -1.58 -2.75 -15.37
N VAL A 45 -2.00 -4.01 -15.39
CA VAL A 45 -2.29 -4.77 -14.16
C VAL A 45 -0.97 -5.34 -13.63
N LEU A 46 -0.63 -4.99 -12.40
CA LEU A 46 0.58 -5.45 -11.71
C LEU A 46 0.20 -6.25 -10.46
N PHE A 47 1.02 -7.25 -10.18
CA PHE A 47 0.96 -8.07 -8.97
C PHE A 47 2.15 -7.73 -8.09
N HIS A 48 1.87 -7.34 -6.84
CA HIS A 48 2.90 -7.02 -5.88
C HIS A 48 2.77 -7.91 -4.64
N PRO A 49 3.78 -8.74 -4.33
CA PRO A 49 3.75 -9.54 -3.12
C PRO A 49 3.96 -8.66 -1.89
N LEU A 50 3.11 -8.87 -0.89
CA LEU A 50 3.12 -8.16 0.38
C LEU A 50 3.50 -9.09 1.53
N ASN A 51 4.24 -8.56 2.49
CA ASN A 51 4.36 -9.15 3.82
C ASN A 51 3.14 -8.77 4.70
N ASN A 52 3.14 -9.24 5.95
CA ASN A 52 2.07 -8.98 6.92
C ASN A 52 1.90 -7.47 7.24
N ILE A 53 3.01 -6.74 7.40
CA ILE A 53 3.00 -5.31 7.73
C ILE A 53 2.45 -4.50 6.57
N GLU A 54 2.97 -4.72 5.36
CA GLU A 54 2.55 -4.03 4.15
C GLU A 54 1.08 -4.32 3.83
N HIS A 55 0.61 -5.55 4.06
CA HIS A 55 -0.79 -5.91 3.91
C HIS A 55 -1.68 -5.16 4.91
N ALA A 56 -1.31 -5.15 6.20
CA ALA A 56 -2.04 -4.42 7.23
C ALA A 56 -2.08 -2.92 6.91
N LEU A 57 -0.94 -2.34 6.54
CA LEU A 57 -0.84 -0.94 6.16
C LEU A 57 -1.69 -0.62 4.93
N ALA A 58 -1.72 -1.50 3.92
CA ALA A 58 -2.54 -1.30 2.73
C ALA A 58 -4.05 -1.29 3.04
N ARG A 59 -4.49 -2.05 4.05
CA ARG A 59 -5.87 -2.01 4.54
C ARG A 59 -6.20 -0.72 5.28
N GLU A 60 -5.23 -0.14 5.97
CA GLU A 60 -5.43 1.12 6.70
C GLU A 60 -5.53 2.35 5.79
N ILE A 61 -5.07 2.29 4.53
CA ILE A 61 -5.13 3.43 3.61
C ILE A 61 -6.57 3.96 3.47
N GLU A 62 -7.58 3.10 3.43
CA GLU A 62 -9.00 3.51 3.32
C GLU A 62 -9.49 4.31 4.54
N ASN A 63 -8.85 4.13 5.70
CA ASN A 63 -9.20 4.80 6.95
C ASN A 63 -8.30 6.01 7.25
N ILE A 64 -7.22 6.19 6.47
CA ILE A 64 -6.18 7.18 6.72
C ILE A 64 -6.21 8.26 5.65
N SER A 65 -6.49 9.49 6.08
CA SER A 65 -6.67 10.62 5.16
C SER A 65 -5.40 11.37 4.78
N THR A 66 -4.25 11.12 5.44
CA THR A 66 -3.02 11.87 5.18
C THR A 66 -1.76 11.00 5.22
N MET A 67 -0.72 11.41 4.48
CA MET A 67 0.57 10.72 4.47
C MET A 67 1.23 10.65 5.85
N GLY A 68 1.06 11.67 6.70
CA GLY A 68 1.60 11.66 8.05
C GLY A 68 0.93 10.64 8.96
N ASN A 69 -0.39 10.50 8.88
CA ASN A 69 -1.11 9.47 9.61
C ASN A 69 -0.75 8.07 9.09
N LEU A 70 -0.49 7.93 7.78
CA LEU A 70 -0.05 6.66 7.19
C LEU A 70 1.34 6.26 7.69
N LEU A 71 2.25 7.23 7.83
CA LEU A 71 3.56 7.02 8.45
C LEU A 71 3.43 6.62 9.92
N GLY A 72 2.56 7.28 10.69
CA GLY A 72 2.27 6.89 12.06
C GLY A 72 1.79 5.44 12.17
N ALA A 73 0.81 5.05 11.35
CA ALA A 73 0.32 3.67 11.32
C ALA A 73 1.40 2.66 10.91
N ALA A 74 2.28 3.01 9.96
CA ALA A 74 3.39 2.14 9.56
C ALA A 74 4.40 1.93 10.71
N ILE A 75 4.70 2.98 11.49
CA ILE A 75 5.57 2.88 12.68
C ILE A 75 4.93 2.02 13.77
N GLU A 76 3.62 2.17 14.00
CA GLU A 76 2.89 1.37 14.98
C GLU A 76 2.84 -0.13 14.59
N LEU A 77 2.64 -0.42 13.31
CA LEU A 77 2.60 -1.79 12.79
C LEU A 77 3.98 -2.46 12.80
N ASP A 78 5.05 -1.70 12.56
CA ASP A 78 6.44 -2.16 12.62
C ASP A 78 7.12 -1.80 13.96
N SER A 79 6.37 -1.91 15.06
CA SER A 79 6.83 -1.51 16.40
C SER A 79 8.11 -2.21 16.88
N GLU A 80 8.45 -3.37 16.33
CA GLU A 80 9.70 -4.09 16.60
C GLU A 80 10.92 -3.43 15.93
N ASN A 81 10.71 -2.75 14.80
CA ASN A 81 11.74 -1.99 14.06
C ASN A 81 11.29 -0.53 13.94
N ALA A 82 10.99 0.12 15.08
CA ALA A 82 10.53 1.51 15.18
C ALA A 82 11.56 2.54 14.66
N ASP A 83 11.86 2.46 13.38
CA ASP A 83 12.71 3.29 12.55
C ASP A 83 11.82 3.86 11.45
N ASP A 84 11.71 5.18 11.43
CA ASP A 84 10.98 5.94 10.40
C ASP A 84 11.41 5.54 8.98
N SER A 85 12.68 5.13 8.79
CA SER A 85 13.19 4.67 7.50
C SER A 85 12.54 3.36 7.04
N ALA A 86 12.35 2.40 7.95
CA ALA A 86 11.68 1.13 7.66
C ALA A 86 10.20 1.36 7.35
N ALA A 87 9.52 2.16 8.18
CA ALA A 87 8.13 2.56 7.99
C ALA A 87 7.91 3.27 6.63
N MET A 88 8.81 4.19 6.28
CA MET A 88 8.79 4.87 4.99
C MET A 88 9.04 3.89 3.82
N GLY A 89 9.86 2.87 4.02
CA GLY A 89 10.10 1.80 3.05
C GLY A 89 8.82 1.09 2.63
N HIS A 90 7.97 0.72 3.60
CA HIS A 90 6.66 0.10 3.36
C HIS A 90 5.75 1.03 2.55
N ILE A 91 5.69 2.31 2.92
CA ILE A 91 4.87 3.31 2.21
C ILE A 91 5.34 3.50 0.76
N VAL A 92 6.66 3.64 0.55
CA VAL A 92 7.23 3.79 -0.79
C VAL A 92 6.90 2.59 -1.66
N LYS A 93 6.91 1.38 -1.11
CA LYS A 93 6.51 0.17 -1.83
C LYS A 93 5.04 0.23 -2.27
N LEU A 94 4.14 0.65 -1.38
CA LEU A 94 2.71 0.80 -1.69
C LEU A 94 2.44 1.89 -2.75
N VAL A 95 3.17 3.01 -2.69
CA VAL A 95 3.12 4.05 -3.73
C VAL A 95 3.57 3.48 -5.09
N ARG A 96 4.72 2.80 -5.13
CA ARG A 96 5.25 2.20 -6.36
C ARG A 96 4.34 1.11 -6.93
N ALA A 97 3.64 0.40 -6.04
CA ALA A 97 2.66 -0.58 -6.44
C ALA A 97 1.34 0.03 -6.92
N GLY A 98 1.17 1.36 -6.86
CA GLY A 98 -0.06 2.03 -7.28
C GLY A 98 -1.24 1.83 -6.33
N ALA A 99 -0.97 1.50 -5.06
CA ALA A 99 -2.00 1.33 -4.02
C ALA A 99 -2.56 2.68 -3.52
N ILE A 100 -1.77 3.74 -3.62
CA ILE A 100 -2.09 5.06 -3.05
C ILE A 100 -2.30 6.06 -4.18
N THR A 101 -3.37 6.85 -4.08
CA THR A 101 -3.62 8.02 -4.92
C THR A 101 -3.66 9.30 -4.07
N LYS A 102 -3.49 10.46 -4.70
CA LYS A 102 -3.85 11.73 -4.07
C LYS A 102 -5.37 11.76 -3.91
N LEU A 103 -5.86 12.11 -2.72
CA LEU A 103 -7.29 12.39 -2.53
C LEU A 103 -7.66 13.58 -3.43
N ALA A 104 -8.63 13.39 -4.33
CA ALA A 104 -9.07 14.46 -5.19
C ALA A 104 -9.67 15.59 -4.34
N GLU A 105 -9.18 16.82 -4.50
CA GLU A 105 -9.82 17.99 -3.90
C GLU A 105 -11.24 18.09 -4.47
N PRO A 106 -12.29 18.26 -3.64
CA PRO A 106 -13.65 18.42 -4.14
C PRO A 106 -13.67 19.63 -5.08
N GLN A 107 -13.90 19.38 -6.37
CA GLN A 107 -14.03 20.45 -7.34
C GLN A 107 -15.32 21.20 -7.07
N GLY A 108 -15.21 22.44 -6.58
CA GLY A 108 -16.27 23.45 -6.66
C GLY A 108 -16.79 23.97 -5.33
N GLN A 109 -16.16 25.04 -4.83
CA GLN A 109 -16.89 26.22 -4.36
C GLN A 109 -16.18 27.46 -4.92
N THR A 110 -16.41 27.72 -6.20
CA THR A 110 -16.35 29.09 -6.71
C THR A 110 -17.77 29.63 -6.59
N GLU A 111 -18.01 30.44 -5.57
CA GLU A 111 -19.13 31.39 -5.51
C GLU A 111 -18.97 32.50 -6.55
#